data_AF-A0A6D2XJP4-F1
#
_entry.id   AF-A0A6D2XJP4-F1
#
_cell.length_a   1.000
_cell.length_b   1.000
_cell.length_c   1.000
_cell.angle_alpha   90.00
_cell.angle_beta   90.00
_cell.angle_gamma   90.00
#
_symmetry.space_group_name_H-M   'P 1'
#
loop_
_entity.id
_entity.type
_entity.pdbx_description
1 polymer ?
#
loop_
_entity_poly.entity_id
_entity_poly.type
_entity_poly.pdbx_seq_one_letter_code
_entity_poly.pdbx_strand_id
1 'polypeptide(L)'
;MSTAAVPELKQISRVEAMRLGPGWSHSCHAMLYAANPGQLFGRIPMRFSVLMQMRFDGLLGFPGGFVDRRFWSLEDGLNRVLGLGLGCLRLTEADYLSSHLTEGPHRVVAHLYARQLTLEQLHAVEISAVHSRDHGLEVGPPPGPRPPPRGLALAPWKAPMGAGPRAGPAVHPEGPSRRLPQLPEQRLREHG
;
A
#
# COMPACT_ATOMS: atom_id res chain seq x y z
N MET A 1 8.15 -1.46 -33.42
CA MET A 1 7.95 -1.05 -32.01
C MET A 1 6.45 -1.09 -31.76
N SER A 2 5.99 -2.00 -30.90
CA SER A 2 4.56 -2.08 -30.56
C SER A 2 4.23 -0.86 -29.71
N THR A 3 3.42 0.06 -30.24
CA THR A 3 2.74 1.07 -29.42
C THR A 3 1.74 0.31 -28.56
N ALA A 4 2.17 -0.14 -27.38
CA ALA A 4 1.23 -0.63 -26.39
C ALA A 4 0.18 0.46 -26.19
N ALA A 5 -1.07 0.15 -26.55
CA ALA A 5 -2.17 1.08 -26.35
C ALA A 5 -2.24 1.43 -24.86
N VAL A 6 -2.39 2.72 -24.56
CA VAL A 6 -2.59 3.16 -23.18
C VAL A 6 -3.90 2.54 -22.70
N PRO A 7 -3.92 1.75 -21.62
CA PRO A 7 -5.16 1.21 -21.10
C PRO A 7 -6.04 2.35 -20.60
N GLU A 8 -7.25 2.45 -21.14
CA GLU A 8 -8.21 3.51 -20.82
C GLU A 8 -9.47 2.90 -20.21
N LEU A 9 -9.85 3.43 -19.05
CA LEU A 9 -11.13 3.10 -18.41
C LEU A 9 -12.23 3.99 -18.96
N LYS A 10 -13.48 3.51 -18.94
CA LYS A 10 -14.63 4.31 -19.37
C LYS A 10 -14.82 5.51 -18.44
N GLN A 11 -14.56 6.71 -18.95
CA GLN A 11 -14.80 7.96 -18.23
C GLN A 11 -16.31 8.24 -18.07
N ILE A 12 -16.68 8.86 -16.97
CA ILE A 12 -18.04 9.33 -16.66
C ILE A 12 -17.96 10.73 -16.04
N SER A 13 -18.95 11.59 -16.30
CA SER A 13 -18.96 12.91 -15.64
C SER A 13 -19.22 12.78 -14.14
N ARG A 14 -18.77 13.75 -13.34
CA ARG A 14 -19.03 13.79 -11.89
C ARG A 14 -20.54 13.75 -11.60
N VAL A 15 -21.33 14.52 -12.35
CA VAL A 15 -22.80 14.61 -12.15
C VAL A 15 -23.48 13.29 -12.45
N GLU A 16 -23.11 12.60 -13.53
CA GLU A 16 -23.66 11.28 -13.86
C GLU A 16 -23.22 10.22 -12.85
N ALA A 17 -21.96 10.24 -12.41
CA ALA A 17 -21.49 9.35 -11.36
C ALA A 17 -22.30 9.51 -10.07
N MET A 18 -22.64 10.75 -9.71
CA MET A 18 -23.46 11.01 -8.52
C MET A 18 -24.91 10.53 -8.64
N ARG A 19 -25.42 10.31 -9.87
CA ARG A 19 -26.75 9.74 -10.13
C ARG A 19 -26.78 8.21 -10.15
N LEU A 20 -25.63 7.55 -10.06
CA LEU A 20 -25.56 6.10 -9.97
C LEU A 20 -26.29 5.60 -8.72
N GLY A 21 -27.02 4.50 -8.87
CA GLY A 21 -27.81 3.90 -7.80
C GLY A 21 -26.96 3.29 -6.67
N PRO A 22 -27.59 2.87 -5.56
CA PRO A 22 -26.90 2.40 -4.34
C PRO A 22 -26.07 1.12 -4.53
N GLY A 23 -26.24 0.41 -5.65
CA GLY A 23 -25.41 -0.74 -6.02
C GLY A 23 -24.04 -0.38 -6.60
N TRP A 24 -23.70 0.91 -6.69
CA TRP A 24 -22.38 1.39 -7.11
C TRP A 24 -21.57 1.86 -5.90
N SER A 25 -20.36 1.32 -5.76
CA SER A 25 -19.40 1.81 -4.78
C SER A 25 -18.59 2.96 -5.36
N HIS A 26 -18.26 3.92 -4.50
CA HIS A 26 -17.46 5.08 -4.88
C HIS A 26 -16.11 5.01 -4.18
N SER A 27 -15.02 5.07 -4.94
CA SER A 27 -13.68 5.24 -4.38
C SER A 27 -13.14 6.61 -4.76
N CYS A 28 -12.44 7.26 -3.83
CA CYS A 28 -11.79 8.53 -4.05
C CYS A 28 -10.31 8.38 -3.74
N HIS A 29 -9.46 8.85 -4.65
CA HIS A 29 -8.01 8.81 -4.49
C HIS A 29 -7.37 10.14 -4.89
N ALA A 30 -6.20 10.41 -4.34
CA ALA A 30 -5.48 11.67 -4.53
C ALA A 30 -4.10 11.45 -5.17
N MET A 31 -3.87 12.12 -6.30
CA MET A 31 -2.54 12.31 -6.88
C MET A 31 -1.94 13.59 -6.29
N LEU A 32 -0.99 13.41 -5.36
CA LEU A 32 -0.23 14.52 -4.78
C LEU A 32 1.10 14.63 -5.51
N TYR A 33 1.42 15.80 -6.01
CA TYR A 33 2.63 16.00 -6.81
C TYR A 33 3.27 17.36 -6.58
N ALA A 34 4.56 17.46 -6.85
CA ALA A 34 5.32 18.70 -6.76
C ALA A 34 6.32 18.81 -7.91
N ALA A 35 6.59 20.05 -8.35
CA ALA A 35 7.71 20.31 -9.24
C ALA A 35 9.01 19.98 -8.51
N ASN A 36 9.89 19.24 -9.18
CA ASN A 36 11.16 18.79 -8.62
C ASN A 36 12.33 19.25 -9.51
N PRO A 37 13.05 20.30 -9.10
CA PRO A 37 14.17 20.85 -9.87
C PRO A 37 15.44 20.00 -9.77
N GLY A 38 15.46 18.96 -8.92
CA GLY A 38 16.64 18.14 -8.73
C GLY A 38 16.97 17.25 -9.93
N GLN A 39 18.21 16.78 -9.95
CA GLN A 39 18.72 15.89 -10.99
C GLN A 39 19.24 14.60 -10.38
N LEU A 40 18.68 13.47 -10.80
CA LEU A 40 19.18 12.16 -10.43
C LEU A 40 20.56 11.95 -11.06
N PHE A 41 21.54 11.58 -10.23
CA PHE A 41 22.96 11.47 -10.59
C PHE A 41 23.56 12.72 -11.24
N GLY A 42 23.00 13.90 -10.96
CA GLY A 42 23.47 15.18 -11.52
C GLY A 42 23.31 15.31 -13.03
N ARG A 43 22.48 14.48 -13.68
CA ARG A 43 22.30 14.48 -15.14
C ARG A 43 20.90 14.19 -15.64
N ILE A 44 20.05 13.53 -14.84
CA ILE A 44 18.69 13.18 -15.25
C ILE A 44 17.70 14.10 -14.51
N PRO A 45 17.04 15.05 -15.17
CA PRO A 45 16.09 15.93 -14.52
C PRO A 45 14.88 15.14 -14.02
N MET A 46 14.53 15.30 -12.73
CA MET A 46 13.39 14.59 -12.13
C MET A 46 12.05 15.14 -12.61
N ARG A 47 11.96 16.45 -12.88
CA ARG A 47 10.77 17.20 -13.34
C ARG A 47 9.69 17.29 -12.28
N PHE A 48 9.12 16.16 -11.86
CA PHE A 48 8.06 16.10 -10.85
C PHE A 48 8.28 14.90 -9.92
N SER A 49 7.90 15.09 -8.66
CA SER A 49 7.69 13.99 -7.71
C SER A 49 6.19 13.76 -7.57
N VAL A 50 5.77 12.50 -7.61
CA VAL A 50 4.36 12.08 -7.43
C VAL A 50 4.32 11.03 -6.33
N LEU A 51 3.42 11.20 -5.36
CA LEU A 51 3.25 10.22 -4.28
C LEU A 51 2.30 9.10 -4.68
N MET A 52 2.77 7.86 -4.47
CA MET A 52 2.00 6.63 -4.47
C MET A 52 2.35 5.85 -3.20
N GLN A 53 1.52 4.88 -2.83
CA GLN A 53 1.72 4.05 -1.64
C GLN A 53 1.65 2.57 -1.98
N MET A 54 2.47 1.79 -1.29
CA MET A 54 2.30 0.34 -1.20
C MET A 54 1.08 0.06 -0.31
N ARG A 55 0.12 -0.70 -0.81
CA ARG A 55 -1.09 -1.11 -0.08
C ARG A 55 -0.86 -2.44 0.64
N PHE A 56 -1.76 -2.77 1.56
CA PHE A 56 -1.75 -4.05 2.28
C PHE A 56 -1.80 -5.29 1.36
N ASP A 57 -2.38 -5.15 0.16
CA ASP A 57 -2.47 -6.22 -0.86
C ASP A 57 -1.19 -6.37 -1.70
N GLY A 58 -0.15 -5.59 -1.40
CA GLY A 58 1.13 -5.61 -2.11
C GLY A 58 1.11 -4.87 -3.45
N LEU A 59 0.03 -4.15 -3.77
CA LEU A 59 -0.09 -3.34 -4.99
C LEU A 59 0.23 -1.87 -4.73
N LEU A 60 0.75 -1.19 -5.74
CA LEU A 60 0.92 0.27 -5.72
C LEU A 60 -0.41 0.94 -6.06
N GLY A 61 -0.77 1.96 -5.28
CA GLY A 61 -1.95 2.78 -5.53
C GLY A 61 -1.78 4.21 -5.04
N PHE A 62 -2.72 5.07 -5.41
CA PHE A 62 -2.81 6.40 -4.82
C PHE A 62 -3.38 6.35 -3.40
N PRO A 63 -3.01 7.29 -2.52
CA PRO A 63 -3.67 7.45 -1.23
C PRO A 63 -5.17 7.74 -1.40
N GLY A 64 -5.99 7.10 -0.58
CA GLY A 64 -7.44 7.18 -0.65
C GLY A 64 -8.11 5.84 -0.40
N GLY A 65 -9.39 5.75 -0.74
CA GLY A 65 -10.19 4.55 -0.50
C GLY A 65 -11.66 4.72 -0.82
N PHE A 66 -12.48 3.78 -0.36
CA PHE A 66 -13.92 3.82 -0.55
C PHE A 66 -14.58 4.90 0.31
N VAL A 67 -15.60 5.55 -0.26
CA VAL A 67 -16.40 6.59 0.39
C VAL A 67 -17.85 6.11 0.47
N ASP A 68 -18.40 6.14 1.69
CA ASP A 68 -19.82 5.86 1.91
C ASP A 68 -20.66 7.13 1.67
N ARG A 69 -21.22 7.23 0.46
CA ARG A 69 -22.04 8.37 0.01
C ARG A 69 -23.35 8.56 0.77
N ARG A 70 -23.74 7.62 1.64
CA ARG A 70 -24.93 7.77 2.50
C ARG A 70 -24.67 8.75 3.65
N PHE A 71 -23.40 8.87 4.06
CA PHE A 71 -23.00 9.66 5.22
C PHE A 71 -22.10 10.83 4.87
N TRP A 72 -21.33 10.74 3.78
CA TRP A 72 -20.29 11.70 3.45
C TRP A 72 -20.37 12.19 2.00
N SER A 73 -19.96 13.44 1.79
CA SER A 73 -19.58 13.91 0.46
C SER A 73 -18.32 13.18 -0.04
N LEU A 74 -18.01 13.28 -1.34
CA LEU A 74 -16.79 12.68 -1.89
C LEU A 74 -15.54 13.26 -1.21
N GLU A 75 -15.50 14.59 -1.07
CA GLU A 75 -14.39 15.30 -0.46
C GLU A 75 -14.26 15.01 1.05
N ASP A 76 -15.37 14.98 1.80
CA ASP A 76 -15.32 14.66 3.24
C ASP A 76 -14.86 13.21 3.47
N GLY A 77 -15.37 12.28 2.67
CA GLY A 77 -14.96 10.88 2.71
C GLY A 77 -13.48 10.70 2.36
N LEU A 78 -13.03 11.35 1.29
CA LEU A 78 -11.62 11.34 0.87
C LEU A 78 -10.72 11.91 1.98
N ASN A 79 -11.04 13.11 2.49
CA ASN A 79 -10.24 13.76 3.52
C ASN A 79 -10.19 12.96 4.83
N ARG A 80 -11.26 12.25 5.17
CA ARG A 80 -11.26 11.33 6.31
C ARG A 80 -10.23 10.21 6.11
N VAL A 81 -10.19 9.59 4.93
CA VAL A 81 -9.24 8.50 4.63
C VAL A 81 -7.81 9.02 4.54
N LEU A 82 -7.58 10.15 3.87
CA LEU A 82 -6.26 10.79 3.80
C LEU A 82 -5.76 11.20 5.19
N GLY A 83 -6.65 11.64 6.09
CA GLY A 83 -6.29 11.99 7.46
C GLY A 83 -5.75 10.81 8.28
N LEU A 84 -6.15 9.58 7.95
CA LEU A 84 -5.67 8.36 8.62
C LEU A 84 -4.29 7.91 8.11
N GLY A 85 -4.00 8.11 6.82
CA GLY A 85 -2.78 7.64 6.16
C GLY A 85 -1.71 8.70 5.88
N LEU A 86 -2.04 9.99 5.83
CA LEU A 86 -1.13 11.08 5.43
C LEU A 86 -1.09 12.28 6.40
N GLY A 87 -2.01 12.35 7.36
CA GLY A 87 -2.10 13.47 8.31
C GLY A 87 -2.88 14.68 7.78
N CYS A 88 -2.45 15.90 8.11
CA CYS A 88 -3.22 17.13 7.87
C CYS A 88 -3.16 17.65 6.42
N LEU A 89 -3.84 16.96 5.50
CA LEU A 89 -4.09 17.44 4.14
C LEU A 89 -5.59 17.47 3.86
N ARG A 90 -6.10 18.57 3.30
CA ARG A 90 -7.50 18.70 2.90
C ARG A 90 -7.63 19.07 1.43
N LEU A 91 -8.35 18.23 0.70
CA LEU A 91 -8.73 18.44 -0.70
C LEU A 91 -10.17 18.95 -0.78
N THR A 92 -10.47 19.59 -1.89
CA THR A 92 -11.74 20.26 -2.17
C THR A 92 -12.24 19.87 -3.56
N GLU A 93 -13.44 20.34 -3.93
CA GLU A 93 -13.96 20.13 -5.28
C GLU A 93 -13.08 20.73 -6.38
N ALA A 94 -12.32 21.78 -6.08
CA ALA A 94 -11.37 22.39 -7.02
C ALA A 94 -10.21 21.46 -7.40
N ASP A 95 -9.97 20.40 -6.62
CA ASP A 95 -8.94 19.40 -6.86
C ASP A 95 -9.46 18.20 -7.66
N TYR A 96 -10.77 18.14 -7.92
CA TYR A 96 -11.38 17.05 -8.67
C TYR A 96 -10.86 17.05 -10.11
N LEU A 97 -10.35 15.90 -10.56
CA LEU A 97 -9.79 15.74 -11.89
C LEU A 97 -10.73 14.93 -12.80
N SER A 98 -11.13 13.72 -12.39
CA SER A 98 -11.91 12.83 -13.25
C SER A 98 -12.64 11.72 -12.48
N SER A 99 -13.58 11.06 -13.17
CA SER A 99 -14.25 9.84 -12.69
C SER A 99 -14.24 8.78 -13.77
N HIS A 100 -13.94 7.54 -13.40
CA HIS A 100 -13.90 6.40 -14.31
C HIS A 100 -14.67 5.22 -13.73
N LEU A 101 -15.37 4.49 -14.59
CA LEU A 101 -15.95 3.20 -14.25
C LEU A 101 -14.83 2.16 -14.28
N THR A 102 -14.65 1.42 -13.18
CA THR A 102 -13.62 0.38 -13.13
C THR A 102 -14.06 -0.84 -13.92
N GLU A 103 -13.08 -1.60 -14.39
CA GLU A 103 -13.32 -2.92 -14.95
C GLU A 103 -13.58 -3.97 -13.85
N GLY A 104 -14.20 -5.09 -14.24
CA GLY A 104 -14.43 -6.23 -13.35
C GLY A 104 -15.90 -6.44 -12.94
N PRO A 105 -16.16 -7.48 -12.12
CA PRO A 105 -17.52 -7.88 -11.75
C PRO A 105 -18.19 -6.90 -10.78
N HIS A 106 -17.39 -6.09 -10.06
CA HIS A 106 -17.88 -5.12 -9.10
C HIS A 106 -18.15 -3.76 -9.75
N ARG A 107 -19.29 -3.17 -9.39
CA ARG A 107 -19.70 -1.85 -9.89
C ARG A 107 -19.04 -0.75 -9.05
N VAL A 108 -17.87 -0.29 -9.48
CA VAL A 108 -17.13 0.78 -8.81
C VAL A 108 -16.92 1.95 -9.75
N VAL A 109 -17.11 3.16 -9.23
CA VAL A 109 -16.64 4.39 -9.85
C VAL A 109 -15.46 4.93 -9.04
N ALA A 110 -14.34 5.19 -9.74
CA ALA A 110 -13.13 5.73 -9.17
C ALA A 110 -13.02 7.23 -9.49
N HIS A 111 -13.07 8.05 -8.45
CA HIS A 111 -12.86 9.49 -8.50
C HIS A 111 -11.39 9.81 -8.22
N LEU A 112 -10.77 10.57 -9.10
CA LEU A 112 -9.40 11.02 -8.97
C LEU A 112 -9.37 12.52 -8.68
N TYR A 113 -8.62 12.88 -7.65
CA TYR A 113 -8.29 14.24 -7.29
C TYR A 113 -6.79 14.47 -7.53
N ALA A 114 -6.40 15.68 -7.90
CA ALA A 114 -5.01 16.04 -8.09
C ALA A 114 -4.70 17.39 -7.45
N ARG A 115 -3.65 17.43 -6.63
CA ARG A 115 -3.19 18.67 -5.98
C ARG A 115 -1.70 18.82 -6.18
N GLN A 116 -1.32 19.95 -6.76
CA GLN A 116 0.06 20.39 -6.78
C GLN A 116 0.43 21.00 -5.43
N LEU A 117 1.57 20.57 -4.89
CA LEU A 117 2.19 21.04 -3.67
C LEU A 117 3.59 21.61 -3.99
N THR A 118 4.18 22.34 -3.05
CA THR A 118 5.64 22.55 -3.10
C THR A 118 6.37 21.24 -2.75
N LEU A 119 7.65 21.13 -3.10
CA LEU A 119 8.42 19.91 -2.81
C LEU A 119 8.58 19.70 -1.30
N GLU A 120 8.70 20.79 -0.53
CA GLU A 120 8.78 20.78 0.93
C GLU A 120 7.46 20.31 1.56
N GLN A 121 6.32 20.76 1.02
CA GLN A 121 5.01 20.29 1.44
C GLN A 121 4.80 18.81 1.13
N LEU A 122 5.22 18.37 -0.07
CA LEU A 122 5.15 16.96 -0.46
C LEU A 122 6.01 16.09 0.48
N HIS A 123 7.20 16.56 0.84
CA HIS A 123 8.05 15.88 1.81
C HIS A 123 7.47 15.86 3.24
N ALA A 124 6.81 16.95 3.68
CA ALA A 124 6.12 16.98 4.96
C ALA A 124 4.96 15.96 5.02
N VAL A 125 4.32 15.67 3.88
CA VAL A 125 3.33 14.59 3.77
C VAL A 125 3.98 13.22 3.95
N GLU A 126 5.14 12.96 3.36
CA GLU A 126 5.89 11.70 3.56
C GLU A 126 6.27 11.49 5.04
N ILE A 127 6.76 12.55 5.70
CA ILE A 127 7.09 12.53 7.12
C ILE A 127 5.83 12.25 7.97
N SER A 128 4.70 12.86 7.63
CA SER A 128 3.44 12.63 8.35
C SER A 128 2.91 11.21 8.14
N ALA A 129 3.08 10.65 6.93
CA ALA A 129 2.59 9.33 6.57
C ALA A 129 3.22 8.20 7.41
N VAL A 130 4.51 8.29 7.76
CA VAL A 130 5.17 7.26 8.59
C VAL A 130 4.74 7.28 10.07
N HIS A 131 4.11 8.37 10.51
CA HIS A 131 3.54 8.51 11.85
C HIS A 131 2.01 8.37 11.87
N SER A 132 1.42 8.08 10.70
CA SER A 132 -0.02 7.98 10.52
C SER A 132 -0.58 6.70 11.14
N ARG A 133 -1.90 6.64 11.31
CA ARG A 133 -2.55 5.49 11.96
C ARG A 133 -2.51 4.23 11.10
N ASP A 134 -2.54 4.39 9.79
CA ASP A 134 -2.60 3.27 8.85
C ASP A 134 -1.23 2.72 8.45
N HIS A 135 -0.15 3.37 8.90
CA HIS A 135 1.21 2.93 8.64
C HIS A 135 1.50 1.56 9.27
N GLY A 136 1.85 0.58 8.41
CA GLY A 136 2.07 -0.81 8.81
C GLY A 136 0.80 -1.65 8.96
N LEU A 137 -0.38 -1.09 8.65
CA LEU A 137 -1.65 -1.82 8.59
C LEU A 137 -2.16 -1.84 7.14
N GLU A 138 -2.86 -0.78 6.72
CA GLU A 138 -3.41 -0.66 5.37
C GLU A 138 -2.41 -0.09 4.36
N VAL A 139 -1.36 0.59 4.87
CA VAL A 139 -0.33 1.27 4.07
C VAL A 139 1.08 0.81 4.47
N GLY A 140 1.83 0.30 3.50
CA GLY A 140 3.19 -0.21 3.67
C GLY A 140 3.26 -1.71 4.01
N PRO A 141 4.46 -2.30 3.97
CA PRO A 141 4.66 -3.68 4.42
C PRO A 141 4.35 -3.78 5.93
N PRO A 142 3.89 -4.95 6.42
CA PRO A 142 3.64 -5.15 7.84
C PRO A 142 4.92 -4.83 8.64
N PRO A 143 4.81 -4.22 9.84
CA PRO A 143 5.97 -3.77 10.57
C PRO A 143 6.87 -4.96 10.91
N GLY A 144 8.06 -4.98 10.31
CA GLY A 144 9.18 -5.78 10.81
C GLY A 144 9.61 -5.29 12.20
N PRO A 145 10.47 -6.03 12.92
CA PRO A 145 10.94 -5.62 14.24
C PRO A 145 11.55 -4.21 14.17
N ARG A 146 11.04 -3.30 15.01
CA ARG A 146 11.51 -1.92 15.09
C ARG A 146 13.00 -1.91 15.50
N PRO A 147 13.90 -1.25 14.75
CA PRO A 147 15.26 -1.06 15.23
C PRO A 147 15.23 -0.19 16.51
N PRO A 148 16.08 -0.48 17.50
CA PRO A 148 16.11 0.28 18.74
C PRO A 148 16.46 1.76 18.46
N PRO A 149 15.94 2.69 19.26
CA PRO A 149 16.21 4.12 19.09
C PRO A 149 17.71 4.40 19.11
N ARG A 150 18.22 5.04 18.05
CA ARG A 150 19.61 5.49 17.96
C ARG A 150 19.82 6.69 18.88
N GLY A 151 20.12 6.39 20.14
CA GLY A 151 20.40 7.40 21.14
C GLY A 151 20.80 6.76 22.46
N LEU A 152 21.96 6.09 22.46
CA LEU A 152 22.91 5.98 23.58
C LEU A 152 24.01 4.97 23.20
N ALA A 153 25.24 5.50 23.11
CA ALA A 153 26.55 4.83 23.16
C ALA A 153 26.86 3.67 22.19
N LEU A 154 27.90 3.90 21.39
CA LEU A 154 28.72 2.87 20.75
C LEU A 154 29.19 1.85 21.80
N ALA A 155 28.67 0.62 21.71
CA ALA A 155 29.36 -0.56 22.23
C ALA A 155 29.81 -1.40 21.02
N PRO A 156 31.10 -1.79 20.92
CA PRO A 156 31.53 -2.68 19.88
C PRO A 156 30.89 -4.05 20.11
N TRP A 157 30.08 -4.49 19.16
CA TRP A 157 29.66 -5.88 19.03
C TRP A 157 30.93 -6.75 19.02
N LYS A 158 31.13 -7.54 20.09
CA LYS A 158 32.06 -8.67 20.07
C LYS A 158 31.27 -9.90 19.64
N ALA A 159 31.49 -10.34 18.40
CA ALA A 159 31.12 -11.68 17.97
C ALA A 159 31.85 -12.72 18.86
N PRO A 160 31.20 -13.82 19.28
CA PRO A 160 31.91 -14.94 19.85
C PRO A 160 32.74 -15.62 18.76
N MET A 161 34.05 -15.67 18.99
CA MET A 161 35.00 -16.47 18.20
C MET A 161 34.65 -17.95 18.33
N GLY A 162 34.06 -18.53 17.28
CA GLY A 162 34.09 -19.97 17.01
C GLY A 162 35.33 -20.28 16.17
N ALA A 163 36.33 -20.92 16.76
CA ALA A 163 37.55 -21.34 16.10
C ALA A 163 37.33 -22.63 15.28
N GLY A 164 37.84 -22.63 14.04
CA GLY A 164 38.47 -23.80 13.41
C GLY A 164 37.68 -24.56 12.33
N PRO A 165 38.36 -25.17 11.33
CA PRO A 165 37.88 -25.24 9.95
C PRO A 165 37.53 -26.64 9.41
N ARG A 166 36.81 -26.61 8.28
CA ARG A 166 36.51 -27.62 7.23
C ARG A 166 37.15 -29.02 7.30
N ALA A 167 36.31 -30.05 7.12
CA ALA A 167 36.51 -31.16 6.17
C ALA A 167 35.16 -31.89 5.93
N GLY A 168 34.80 -32.21 4.68
CA GLY A 168 33.89 -33.32 4.38
C GLY A 168 34.71 -34.60 4.13
N PRO A 169 34.17 -35.69 3.54
CA PRO A 169 32.80 -36.23 3.54
C PRO A 169 32.78 -37.70 4.08
N ALA A 170 31.60 -38.32 4.31
CA ALA A 170 31.34 -39.77 4.12
C ALA A 170 29.92 -40.16 4.60
N VAL A 171 29.06 -40.68 3.72
CA VAL A 171 28.69 -42.11 3.53
C VAL A 171 27.82 -42.70 4.67
N HIS A 172 26.58 -43.05 4.31
CA HIS A 172 25.60 -43.88 5.04
C HIS A 172 26.19 -45.21 5.54
N PRO A 173 25.66 -45.82 6.63
CA PRO A 173 24.61 -46.83 6.46
C PRO A 173 23.53 -46.90 7.55
N GLU A 174 22.37 -47.41 7.13
CA GLU A 174 21.41 -48.33 7.78
C GLU A 174 21.00 -48.21 9.27
N GLY A 175 19.73 -47.81 9.47
CA GLY A 175 18.67 -48.43 10.31
C GLY A 175 18.89 -48.72 11.83
N PRO A 176 17.85 -49.21 12.57
CA PRO A 176 16.42 -49.25 12.27
C PRO A 176 15.49 -48.68 13.37
N SER A 177 14.23 -48.46 13.00
CA SER A 177 13.00 -48.57 13.81
C SER A 177 12.91 -47.91 15.19
N ARG A 178 12.01 -46.92 15.31
CA ARG A 178 10.98 -46.95 16.37
C ARG A 178 9.75 -46.13 16.00
N ARG A 179 8.60 -46.75 16.31
CA ARG A 179 7.22 -46.48 15.91
C ARG A 179 6.69 -45.11 16.37
N LEU A 180 5.88 -44.49 15.53
CA LEU A 180 4.87 -43.48 15.90
C LEU A 180 3.58 -44.20 16.35
N PRO A 181 2.91 -43.78 17.43
CA PRO A 181 1.53 -44.17 17.68
C PRO A 181 0.56 -43.27 16.93
N GLN A 182 -0.35 -43.91 16.20
CA GLN A 182 -1.50 -43.33 15.49
C GLN A 182 -2.57 -42.82 16.48
N LEU A 183 -3.18 -41.68 16.17
CA LEU A 183 -4.45 -41.22 16.76
C LEU A 183 -5.62 -41.65 15.84
N PRO A 184 -6.78 -42.10 16.36
CA PRO A 184 -7.83 -42.67 15.50
C PRO A 184 -8.75 -41.61 14.88
N GLU A 185 -9.05 -41.80 13.60
CA GLU A 185 -10.12 -41.13 12.85
C GLU A 185 -11.50 -41.49 13.40
N GLN A 186 -12.34 -40.49 13.67
CA GLN A 186 -13.77 -40.68 13.88
C GLN A 186 -14.51 -40.62 12.55
N ARG A 187 -15.19 -41.72 12.23
CA ARG A 187 -15.97 -41.97 11.02
C ARG A 187 -17.44 -41.61 11.26
N LEU A 188 -18.05 -41.01 10.24
CA LEU A 188 -19.48 -40.74 10.11
C LEU A 188 -20.37 -41.93 10.51
N ARG A 189 -21.53 -41.63 11.09
CA ARG A 189 -22.76 -42.41 10.88
C ARG A 189 -23.98 -41.50 10.74
N GLU A 190 -24.67 -41.76 9.64
CA GLU A 190 -26.00 -41.32 9.25
C GLU A 190 -27.06 -41.90 10.20
N HIS A 191 -28.18 -41.20 10.36
CA HIS A 191 -29.46 -41.78 10.79
C HIS A 191 -30.55 -41.30 9.84
N GLY A 192 -31.25 -42.27 9.24
CA GLY A 192 -32.58 -42.09 8.67
C GLY A 192 -33.67 -42.15 9.73
#